data_AF-A0A2C9L2I8-F1
#
_entry.id   AF-A0A2C9L2I8-F1
#
_cell.length_a   1.000
_cell.length_b   1.000
_cell.length_c   1.000
_cell.angle_alpha   90.00
_cell.angle_beta   90.00
_cell.angle_gamma   90.00
#
_symmetry.space_group_name_H-M   'P 1'
#
loop_
_entity.id
_entity.type
_entity.pdbx_description
1 polymer ?
#
loop_
_entity_poly.entity_id
_entity_poly.type
_entity_poly.pdbx_seq_one_letter_code
_entity_poly.pdbx_strand_id
1 'polypeptide(L)'
;MTCNPEWPEIKEAARIVTEEGFVIQQRAQDRPDLVARVAKLKFETIIEELYKKQIFGKVAAYVYTIEIQKRGLPHMHLLLIMRSEDKVHNPDELDDLISAEIPDNTDPELRELVLKWMIHNPCGEHDLNASCMKNHNGKIHCRFDFPKPFQETSLVDDEEPKLRRRYDSRLDQQSPEFSHELAVYRKDKSGRRITRDNRHVAPYNAYLLKLFNCHKNVEFVGSTRAVKYLYKYIYKGHDCAYIKIVEEQKRINYNEPDTYIEGRCITPPEACWRLSGNELQKKSHVVQRLDIHLPGHYRMPDIVNVQEDLADTGIKESTLESYFKTNATKKQKEEANRLAGKDEEIIYHFYWQMPEHFKWIGRKSEWVERLRQINVIGRIHSVNFVAQPELYDLRMLLYHVNDATSFDDILKFNGIRHATFKQACLARGLAYDNSGSMVCRNRLCQKRLEP
;
A
#
# COMPACT_ATOMS: atom_id res chain seq x y z
N MET A 1 -9.87 6.39 -3.23
CA MET A 1 -11.07 6.49 -4.11
C MET A 1 -12.31 6.27 -3.28
N THR A 2 -13.24 7.23 -3.23
CA THR A 2 -14.52 7.05 -2.54
C THR A 2 -15.59 6.55 -3.51
N CYS A 3 -16.44 5.62 -3.09
CA CYS A 3 -17.63 5.23 -3.83
C CYS A 3 -18.53 6.46 -4.08
N ASN A 4 -19.05 6.58 -5.30
CA ASN A 4 -20.05 7.58 -5.63
C ASN A 4 -21.45 6.92 -5.60
N PRO A 5 -22.33 7.30 -4.65
CA PRO A 5 -23.69 6.75 -4.59
C PRO A 5 -24.55 7.13 -5.81
N GLU A 6 -24.14 8.14 -6.57
CA GLU A 6 -24.82 8.65 -7.75
C GLU A 6 -24.39 7.96 -9.05
N TRP A 7 -23.58 6.91 -8.98
CA TRP A 7 -23.19 6.15 -10.17
C TRP A 7 -24.43 5.61 -10.91
N PRO A 8 -24.48 5.70 -12.25
CA PRO A 8 -25.62 5.23 -13.04
C PRO A 8 -25.98 3.78 -12.75
N GLU A 9 -24.99 2.92 -12.52
CA GLU A 9 -25.20 1.50 -12.22
C GLU A 9 -25.94 1.30 -10.90
N ILE A 10 -25.70 2.16 -9.90
CA ILE A 10 -26.44 2.14 -8.62
C ILE A 10 -27.86 2.67 -8.85
N LYS A 11 -27.99 3.81 -9.55
CA LYS A 11 -29.30 4.44 -9.78
C LYS A 11 -30.24 3.54 -10.56
N GLU A 12 -29.77 2.94 -11.64
CA GLU A 12 -30.59 2.05 -12.47
C GLU A 12 -30.95 0.78 -11.71
N ALA A 13 -30.01 0.16 -10.99
CA ALA A 13 -30.30 -1.05 -10.20
C ALA A 13 -31.20 -0.78 -8.97
N ALA A 14 -31.26 0.47 -8.51
CA ALA A 14 -32.15 0.93 -7.44
C ALA A 14 -33.55 1.32 -7.94
N ARG A 15 -33.80 1.24 -9.26
CA ARG A 15 -35.10 1.51 -9.88
C ARG A 15 -35.96 0.25 -9.83
N ILE A 16 -37.16 0.37 -9.27
CA ILE A 16 -38.16 -0.71 -9.22
C ILE A 16 -39.36 -0.28 -10.06
N VAL A 17 -39.81 -1.17 -10.96
CA VAL A 17 -41.07 -1.00 -11.70
C VAL A 17 -42.07 -1.97 -11.10
N THR A 18 -43.17 -1.44 -10.57
CA THR A 18 -44.26 -2.24 -10.01
C THR A 18 -45.09 -2.88 -11.12
N GLU A 19 -45.90 -3.90 -10.79
CA GLU A 19 -46.81 -4.55 -11.74
C GLU A 19 -47.83 -3.55 -12.35
N GLU A 20 -48.17 -2.51 -11.60
CA GLU A 20 -49.07 -1.42 -12.03
C GLU A 20 -48.35 -0.34 -12.87
N GLY A 21 -47.06 -0.50 -13.16
CA GLY A 21 -46.27 0.41 -13.99
C GLY A 21 -45.66 1.61 -13.25
N PHE A 22 -45.87 1.75 -11.94
CA PHE A 22 -45.23 2.82 -11.15
C PHE A 22 -43.73 2.57 -10.99
N VAL A 23 -42.94 3.64 -11.13
CA VAL A 23 -41.49 3.63 -10.94
C VAL A 23 -41.15 4.17 -9.55
N ILE A 24 -40.52 3.33 -8.74
CA ILE A 24 -39.98 3.71 -7.42
C ILE A 24 -38.47 3.79 -7.53
N GLN A 25 -37.91 4.97 -7.25
CA GLN A 25 -36.47 5.18 -7.18
C GLN A 25 -36.00 5.07 -5.73
N GLN A 26 -35.30 3.98 -5.39
CA GLN A 26 -34.68 3.85 -4.06
C GLN A 26 -33.43 4.72 -3.98
N ARG A 27 -33.11 5.22 -2.77
CA ARG A 27 -31.84 5.93 -2.53
C ARG A 27 -30.72 4.92 -2.31
N ALA A 28 -29.48 5.31 -2.63
CA ALA A 28 -28.31 4.46 -2.41
C ALA A 28 -28.18 3.96 -0.95
N GLN A 29 -28.55 4.80 0.03
CA GLN A 29 -28.54 4.44 1.45
C GLN A 29 -29.56 3.35 1.82
N ASP A 30 -30.64 3.21 1.03
CA ASP A 30 -31.67 2.18 1.23
C ASP A 30 -31.24 0.84 0.55
N ARG A 31 -30.19 0.87 -0.28
CA ARG A 31 -29.62 -0.29 -1.02
C ARG A 31 -28.11 -0.44 -0.80
N PRO A 32 -27.67 -0.70 0.45
CA PRO A 32 -26.25 -0.87 0.78
C PRO A 32 -25.59 -2.04 0.03
N ASP A 33 -26.37 -3.04 -0.37
CA ASP A 33 -25.95 -4.16 -1.20
C ASP A 33 -25.49 -3.70 -2.58
N LEU A 34 -26.26 -2.82 -3.24
CA LEU A 34 -25.89 -2.26 -4.54
C LEU A 34 -24.66 -1.37 -4.44
N VAL A 35 -24.60 -0.53 -3.40
CA VAL A 35 -23.44 0.34 -3.13
C VAL A 35 -22.18 -0.50 -2.99
N ALA A 36 -22.20 -1.54 -2.15
CA ALA A 36 -21.05 -2.43 -1.94
C ALA A 36 -20.64 -3.16 -3.23
N ARG A 37 -21.61 -3.71 -3.97
CA ARG A 37 -21.35 -4.45 -5.22
C ARG A 37 -20.77 -3.56 -6.31
N VAL A 38 -21.37 -2.41 -6.59
CA VAL A 38 -20.86 -1.49 -7.62
C VAL A 38 -19.51 -0.92 -7.21
N ALA A 39 -19.32 -0.57 -5.93
CA ALA A 39 -18.01 -0.14 -5.44
C ALA A 39 -16.94 -1.20 -5.66
N LYS A 40 -17.23 -2.47 -5.36
CA LYS A 40 -16.31 -3.59 -5.61
C LYS A 40 -15.93 -3.69 -7.08
N LEU A 41 -16.89 -3.63 -7.99
CA LEU A 41 -16.62 -3.66 -9.44
C LEU A 41 -15.75 -2.49 -9.89
N LYS A 42 -16.06 -1.25 -9.47
CA LYS A 42 -15.26 -0.06 -9.81
C LYS A 42 -13.84 -0.13 -9.23
N PHE A 43 -13.70 -0.70 -8.04
CA PHE A 43 -12.42 -0.95 -7.37
C PHE A 43 -11.61 -2.05 -8.07
N GLU A 44 -12.23 -3.02 -8.71
CA GLU A 44 -11.52 -3.98 -9.55
C GLU A 44 -11.10 -3.34 -10.87
N THR A 45 -11.99 -2.56 -11.50
CA THR A 45 -11.68 -1.84 -12.73
C THR A 45 -10.47 -0.91 -12.55
N ILE A 46 -10.36 -0.17 -11.45
CA ILE A 46 -9.19 0.72 -11.25
C ILE A 46 -7.88 -0.08 -11.14
N ILE A 47 -7.92 -1.28 -10.54
CA ILE A 47 -6.75 -2.17 -10.51
C ILE A 47 -6.42 -2.69 -11.90
N GLU A 48 -7.42 -2.98 -12.73
CA GLU A 48 -7.19 -3.39 -14.12
C GLU A 48 -6.57 -2.28 -14.97
N GLU A 49 -7.08 -1.05 -14.88
CA GLU A 49 -6.50 0.12 -15.54
C GLU A 49 -5.03 0.33 -15.14
N LEU A 50 -4.76 0.30 -13.83
CA LEU A 50 -3.43 0.61 -13.31
C LEU A 50 -2.43 -0.54 -13.49
N TYR A 51 -2.85 -1.79 -13.30
CA TYR A 51 -1.94 -2.93 -13.28
C TYR A 51 -1.89 -3.69 -14.61
N LYS A 52 -3.04 -3.92 -15.26
CA LYS A 52 -3.09 -4.67 -16.53
C LYS A 52 -2.88 -3.75 -17.73
N LYS A 53 -3.57 -2.61 -17.78
CA LYS A 53 -3.45 -1.64 -18.88
C LYS A 53 -2.28 -0.68 -18.69
N GLN A 54 -1.70 -0.63 -17.48
CA GLN A 54 -0.47 0.11 -17.17
C GLN A 54 -0.57 1.58 -17.56
N ILE A 55 -1.71 2.22 -17.30
CA ILE A 55 -1.95 3.62 -17.69
C ILE A 55 -0.94 4.60 -17.09
N PHE A 56 -0.25 4.22 -16.00
CA PHE A 56 0.80 4.99 -15.35
C PHE A 56 2.21 4.42 -15.60
N GLY A 57 2.34 3.38 -16.43
CA GLY A 57 3.55 2.57 -16.59
C GLY A 57 3.50 1.25 -15.81
N LYS A 58 4.60 0.47 -15.84
CA LYS A 58 4.63 -0.87 -15.23
C LYS A 58 4.68 -0.77 -13.71
N VAL A 59 3.73 -1.45 -13.09
CA VAL A 59 3.65 -1.57 -11.64
C VAL A 59 4.46 -2.80 -11.18
N ALA A 60 5.44 -2.57 -10.30
CA ALA A 60 6.19 -3.64 -9.64
C ALA A 60 5.33 -4.36 -8.59
N ALA A 61 4.61 -3.62 -7.75
CA ALA A 61 3.70 -4.17 -6.76
C ALA A 61 2.57 -3.18 -6.42
N TYR A 62 1.46 -3.69 -5.88
CA TYR A 62 0.41 -2.85 -5.31
C TYR A 62 -0.14 -3.47 -4.04
N VAL A 63 -0.71 -2.61 -3.20
CA VAL A 63 -1.47 -3.00 -2.03
C VAL A 63 -2.63 -2.05 -1.85
N TYR A 64 -3.79 -2.57 -1.50
CA TYR A 64 -4.92 -1.73 -1.13
C TYR A 64 -5.61 -2.21 0.13
N THR A 65 -6.31 -1.28 0.77
CA THR A 65 -7.22 -1.48 1.89
C THR A 65 -8.52 -0.72 1.63
N ILE A 66 -9.63 -1.34 1.99
CA ILE A 66 -10.99 -0.81 1.87
C ILE A 66 -11.44 -0.40 3.26
N GLU A 67 -11.61 0.91 3.45
CA GLU A 67 -12.21 1.49 4.64
C GLU A 67 -13.65 1.88 4.32
N ILE A 68 -14.59 1.45 5.16
CA ILE A 68 -15.98 1.88 5.05
C ILE A 68 -16.21 2.89 6.15
N GLN A 69 -16.14 4.17 5.78
CA GLN A 69 -16.18 5.28 6.73
C GLN A 69 -17.54 5.30 7.47
N LYS A 70 -17.63 6.03 8.59
CA LYS A 70 -18.88 6.21 9.37
C LYS A 70 -20.11 6.65 8.58
N ARG A 71 -19.93 7.24 7.38
CA ARG A 71 -21.00 7.61 6.44
C ARG A 71 -21.43 6.47 5.50
N GLY A 72 -20.86 5.28 5.66
CA GLY A 72 -21.23 4.03 4.97
C GLY A 72 -20.62 3.81 3.59
N LEU A 73 -20.01 4.80 2.95
CA LEU A 73 -19.49 4.61 1.59
C LEU A 73 -18.13 3.89 1.61
N PRO A 74 -17.95 2.82 0.82
CA PRO A 74 -16.66 2.18 0.64
C PRO A 74 -15.61 3.15 0.09
N HIS A 75 -14.41 3.11 0.66
CA HIS A 75 -13.28 3.92 0.28
C HIS A 75 -12.03 3.06 0.12
N MET A 76 -11.42 3.09 -1.05
CA MET A 76 -10.15 2.39 -1.30
C MET A 76 -8.96 3.31 -1.07
N HIS A 77 -8.04 2.88 -0.21
CA HIS A 77 -6.66 3.35 -0.17
C HIS A 77 -5.81 2.39 -0.98
N LEU A 78 -5.17 2.88 -2.04
CA LEU A 78 -4.34 2.08 -2.95
C LEU A 78 -2.94 2.70 -3.00
N LEU A 79 -1.92 1.86 -2.81
CA LEU A 79 -0.52 2.20 -3.00
C LEU A 79 0.02 1.42 -4.20
N LEU A 80 0.61 2.13 -5.14
CA LEU A 80 1.32 1.56 -6.29
C LEU A 80 2.83 1.73 -6.09
N ILE A 81 3.56 0.65 -6.34
CA ILE A 81 5.02 0.65 -6.38
C ILE A 81 5.38 0.48 -7.86
N MET A 82 5.81 1.56 -8.50
CA MET A 82 6.21 1.56 -9.91
C MET A 82 7.54 0.82 -10.09
N ARG A 83 7.72 0.15 -11.24
CA ARG A 83 9.02 -0.39 -11.66
C ARG A 83 10.01 0.76 -11.86
N SER A 84 11.30 0.48 -11.66
CA SER A 84 12.33 1.53 -11.65
C SER A 84 12.39 2.32 -12.95
N GLU A 85 12.06 1.68 -14.08
CA GLU A 85 12.11 2.26 -15.42
C GLU A 85 10.92 3.17 -15.73
N ASP A 86 9.81 3.02 -14.99
CA ASP A 86 8.56 3.77 -15.17
C ASP A 86 8.26 4.66 -13.94
N LYS A 87 9.28 4.99 -13.16
CA LYS A 87 9.14 5.97 -12.07
C LYS A 87 9.15 7.37 -12.65
N VAL A 88 8.34 8.25 -12.06
CA VAL A 88 8.40 9.69 -12.34
C VAL A 88 9.74 10.23 -11.85
N HIS A 89 10.49 10.89 -12.73
CA HIS A 89 11.85 11.37 -12.48
C HIS A 89 11.99 12.89 -12.47
N ASN A 90 11.02 13.61 -13.03
CA ASN A 90 11.05 15.06 -13.11
C ASN A 90 9.65 15.67 -12.89
N PRO A 91 9.58 16.99 -12.64
CA PRO A 91 8.32 17.71 -12.46
C PRO A 91 7.34 17.64 -13.62
N ASP A 92 7.82 17.62 -14.86
CA ASP A 92 6.95 17.66 -16.05
C ASP A 92 6.19 16.33 -16.19
N GLU A 93 6.88 15.20 -16.03
CA GLU A 93 6.26 13.87 -15.94
C GLU A 93 5.23 13.78 -14.80
N LEU A 94 5.50 14.44 -13.67
CA LEU A 94 4.56 14.50 -12.55
C LEU A 94 3.32 15.33 -12.89
N ASP A 95 3.52 16.49 -13.52
CA ASP A 95 2.46 17.41 -13.91
C ASP A 95 1.57 16.84 -15.02
N ASP A 96 2.12 15.99 -15.90
CA ASP A 96 1.36 15.23 -16.90
C ASP A 96 0.50 14.13 -16.26
N LEU A 97 0.99 13.53 -15.17
CA LEU A 97 0.30 12.46 -14.47
C LEU A 97 -0.77 12.98 -13.49
N ILE A 98 -0.45 14.04 -12.75
CA ILE A 98 -1.24 14.55 -11.62
C ILE A 98 -1.40 16.05 -11.75
N SER A 99 -2.65 16.51 -11.77
CA SER A 99 -2.99 17.92 -11.72
C SER A 99 -3.62 18.28 -10.37
N ALA A 100 -3.37 19.50 -9.92
CA ALA A 100 -4.06 20.13 -8.80
C ALA A 100 -4.59 21.51 -9.20
N GLU A 101 -5.00 21.66 -10.45
CA GLU A 101 -5.51 22.91 -11.03
C GLU A 101 -6.97 22.74 -11.46
N ILE A 102 -7.70 23.85 -11.57
CA ILE A 102 -9.01 23.87 -12.21
C ILE A 102 -8.77 23.95 -13.72
N PRO A 103 -9.23 22.96 -14.52
CA PRO A 103 -9.11 23.02 -15.97
C PRO A 103 -9.79 24.27 -16.52
N ASP A 104 -9.25 24.79 -17.62
CA ASP A 104 -9.93 25.81 -18.40
C ASP A 104 -11.16 25.21 -19.14
N ASN A 105 -11.82 26.02 -19.98
CA ASN A 105 -13.00 25.58 -20.72
C ASN A 105 -12.68 24.73 -21.97
N THR A 106 -11.42 24.37 -22.22
CA THR A 106 -11.07 23.49 -23.36
C THR A 106 -11.52 22.05 -23.13
N ASP A 107 -11.56 21.61 -21.87
CA ASP A 107 -12.13 20.33 -21.44
C ASP A 107 -13.27 20.56 -20.44
N PRO A 108 -14.48 20.91 -20.92
CA PRO A 108 -15.61 21.27 -20.06
C PRO A 108 -16.07 20.11 -19.19
N GLU A 109 -15.95 18.87 -19.68
CA GLU A 109 -16.28 17.67 -18.93
C GLU A 109 -15.34 17.50 -17.73
N LEU A 110 -14.02 17.57 -17.95
CA LEU A 110 -13.06 17.48 -16.85
C LEU A 110 -13.25 18.62 -15.86
N ARG A 111 -13.47 19.84 -16.36
CA ARG A 111 -13.74 21.02 -15.53
C ARG A 111 -14.94 20.77 -14.63
N GLU A 112 -16.07 20.30 -15.16
CA GLU A 112 -17.26 19.97 -14.35
C GLU A 112 -16.93 18.95 -13.25
N LEU A 113 -16.19 17.89 -13.60
CA LEU A 113 -15.81 16.85 -12.64
C LEU A 113 -14.86 17.35 -11.55
N VAL A 114 -13.87 18.18 -11.90
CA VAL A 114 -12.95 18.79 -10.93
C VAL A 114 -13.73 19.72 -10.01
N LEU A 115 -14.59 20.56 -10.57
CA LEU A 115 -15.47 21.43 -9.81
C LEU A 115 -16.41 20.63 -8.91
N LYS A 116 -16.89 19.46 -9.31
CA LYS A 116 -17.79 18.66 -8.49
C LYS A 116 -17.08 17.90 -7.38
N TRP A 117 -15.94 17.28 -7.71
CA TRP A 117 -15.33 16.26 -6.87
C TRP A 117 -14.02 16.67 -6.22
N MET A 118 -13.27 17.60 -6.79
CA MET A 118 -11.88 17.85 -6.38
C MET A 118 -11.70 19.15 -5.60
N ILE A 119 -12.67 20.07 -5.57
CA ILE A 119 -12.54 21.31 -4.78
C ILE A 119 -12.78 21.03 -3.30
N HIS A 120 -11.79 21.39 -2.48
CA HIS A 120 -11.89 21.36 -1.03
C HIS A 120 -13.00 22.30 -0.54
N ASN A 121 -13.86 21.76 0.33
CA ASN A 121 -14.95 22.54 0.91
C ASN A 121 -14.42 23.68 1.79
N PRO A 122 -15.25 24.71 2.06
CA PRO A 122 -14.91 25.75 3.01
C PRO A 122 -14.51 25.19 4.37
N CYS A 123 -13.39 25.68 4.91
CA CYS A 123 -12.84 25.31 6.21
C CYS A 123 -12.02 26.47 6.79
N GLY A 124 -11.43 26.29 7.96
CA GLY A 124 -10.62 27.32 8.61
C GLY A 124 -11.48 28.47 9.07
N GLU A 125 -11.11 29.68 8.67
CA GLU A 125 -11.85 30.91 8.98
C GLU A 125 -13.29 30.88 8.49
N HIS A 126 -13.56 30.16 7.40
CA HIS A 126 -14.91 30.03 6.83
C HIS A 126 -15.75 28.96 7.53
N ASP A 127 -15.12 27.95 8.14
CA ASP A 127 -15.79 26.92 8.93
C ASP A 127 -14.83 26.19 9.88
N LEU A 128 -14.84 26.61 11.15
CA LEU A 128 -14.06 25.97 12.23
C LEU A 128 -14.55 24.57 12.59
N ASN A 129 -15.80 24.23 12.25
CA ASN A 129 -16.41 22.93 12.54
C ASN A 129 -16.31 21.96 11.35
N ALA A 130 -15.67 22.36 10.25
CA ALA A 130 -15.50 21.50 9.10
C ALA A 130 -14.74 20.22 9.50
N SER A 131 -15.15 19.07 8.94
CA SER A 131 -14.60 17.75 9.29
C SER A 131 -13.09 17.56 9.07
N CYS A 132 -12.47 18.46 8.29
CA CYS A 132 -11.03 18.49 8.07
C CYS A 132 -10.27 19.23 9.17
N MET A 133 -10.94 20.07 9.97
CA MET A 133 -10.31 20.86 11.02
C MET A 133 -9.84 19.96 12.16
N LYS A 134 -8.61 20.18 12.62
CA LYS A 134 -8.04 19.51 13.79
C LYS A 134 -7.40 20.54 14.71
N ASN A 135 -7.57 20.32 16.01
CA ASN A 135 -6.83 21.04 17.04
C ASN A 135 -5.51 20.30 17.29
N HIS A 136 -4.40 20.99 17.10
CA HIS A 136 -3.07 20.52 17.48
C HIS A 136 -2.37 21.60 18.29
N ASN A 137 -2.05 21.31 19.55
CA ASN A 137 -1.41 22.24 20.48
C ASN A 137 -2.15 23.59 20.61
N GLY A 138 -3.49 23.57 20.65
CA GLY A 138 -4.32 24.77 20.74
C GLY A 138 -4.55 25.51 19.43
N LYS A 139 -3.89 25.09 18.33
CA LYS A 139 -4.08 25.68 16.99
C LYS A 139 -5.02 24.81 16.15
N ILE A 140 -6.16 25.39 15.79
CA ILE A 140 -7.11 24.80 14.85
C ILE A 140 -6.60 25.04 13.43
N HIS A 141 -6.34 23.97 12.69
CA HIS A 141 -5.91 24.04 11.28
C HIS A 141 -6.56 22.94 10.46
N CYS A 142 -6.61 23.12 9.14
CA CYS A 142 -7.05 22.08 8.23
C CYS A 142 -6.00 20.96 8.22
N ARG A 143 -6.38 19.72 8.54
CA ARG A 143 -5.46 18.56 8.57
C ARG A 143 -4.84 18.19 7.22
N PHE A 144 -5.31 18.83 6.15
CA PHE A 144 -4.85 18.65 4.78
C PHE A 144 -4.13 19.92 4.28
N ASP A 145 -3.92 20.91 5.15
CA ASP A 145 -3.21 22.17 4.90
C ASP A 145 -3.80 23.00 3.74
N PHE A 146 -5.13 22.99 3.60
CA PHE A 146 -5.81 23.91 2.69
C PHE A 146 -6.01 25.29 3.34
N PRO A 147 -5.90 26.39 2.56
CA PRO A 147 -5.46 26.43 1.16
C PRO A 147 -3.97 26.10 0.99
N LYS A 148 -3.62 25.32 -0.03
CA LYS A 148 -2.22 25.04 -0.39
C LYS A 148 -1.58 26.31 -1.02
N PRO A 149 -0.26 26.51 -0.96
CA PRO A 149 0.38 27.63 -1.64
C PRO A 149 0.27 27.51 -3.17
N PHE A 150 0.33 28.64 -3.88
CA PHE A 150 0.55 28.63 -5.33
C PHE A 150 1.96 28.14 -5.64
N GLN A 151 2.10 27.46 -6.77
CA GLN A 151 3.32 26.78 -7.18
C GLN A 151 3.34 26.70 -8.71
N GLU A 152 4.33 27.31 -9.37
CA GLU A 152 4.38 27.36 -10.84
C GLU A 152 4.78 26.03 -11.48
N THR A 153 5.61 25.23 -10.81
CA THR A 153 6.05 23.90 -11.27
C THR A 153 6.09 22.93 -10.11
N SER A 154 5.80 21.65 -10.35
CA SER A 154 5.89 20.65 -9.29
C SER A 154 7.30 20.54 -8.71
N LEU A 155 7.40 20.32 -7.40
CA LEU A 155 8.65 20.00 -6.72
C LEU A 155 8.56 18.59 -6.18
N VAL A 156 9.44 17.73 -6.70
CA VAL A 156 9.62 16.37 -6.23
C VAL A 156 10.57 16.42 -5.03
N ASP A 157 10.01 16.57 -3.84
CA ASP A 157 10.70 16.37 -2.57
C ASP A 157 10.39 14.97 -2.05
N ASP A 158 11.32 14.39 -1.29
CA ASP A 158 11.13 13.09 -0.66
C ASP A 158 9.96 13.17 0.33
N GLU A 159 9.81 14.25 1.11
CA GLU A 159 8.82 14.29 2.20
C GLU A 159 7.38 14.63 1.78
N GLU A 160 7.16 15.67 0.98
CA GLU A 160 5.83 16.03 0.45
C GLU A 160 5.98 16.70 -0.92
N PRO A 161 5.57 16.04 -2.02
CA PRO A 161 5.65 16.71 -3.30
C PRO A 161 4.73 17.92 -3.32
N LYS A 162 5.27 19.07 -3.70
CA LYS A 162 4.50 20.29 -3.89
C LYS A 162 4.05 20.32 -5.33
N LEU A 163 2.79 19.98 -5.56
CA LEU A 163 2.22 19.94 -6.90
C LEU A 163 2.01 21.34 -7.48
N ARG A 164 2.13 21.46 -8.80
CA ARG A 164 1.81 22.67 -9.55
C ARG A 164 0.38 23.14 -9.28
N ARG A 165 0.26 24.42 -8.94
CA ARG A 165 -0.95 25.18 -8.65
C ARG A 165 -0.71 26.62 -9.09
N ARG A 166 -0.86 26.92 -10.37
CA ARG A 166 -0.59 28.26 -10.89
C ARG A 166 -1.61 29.27 -10.39
N TYR A 167 -1.16 30.51 -10.21
CA TYR A 167 -2.06 31.62 -9.97
C TYR A 167 -2.85 31.91 -11.25
N ASP A 168 -4.17 32.03 -11.13
CA ASP A 168 -5.05 32.45 -12.23
C ASP A 168 -5.78 33.72 -11.80
N SER A 169 -5.37 34.85 -12.40
CA SER A 169 -5.92 36.18 -12.17
C SER A 169 -7.43 36.25 -12.41
N ARG A 170 -8.00 35.34 -13.21
CA ARG A 170 -9.43 35.29 -13.52
C ARG A 170 -10.25 34.65 -12.41
N LEU A 171 -9.61 33.90 -11.50
CA LEU A 171 -10.24 33.24 -10.35
C LEU A 171 -10.10 34.05 -9.05
N ASP A 172 -9.23 35.05 -9.02
CA ASP A 172 -9.03 35.92 -7.85
C ASP A 172 -10.01 37.10 -7.87
N GLN A 173 -10.90 37.17 -6.88
CA GLN A 173 -11.89 38.24 -6.74
C GLN A 173 -11.27 39.64 -6.57
N GLN A 174 -10.00 39.74 -6.17
CA GLN A 174 -9.29 41.01 -6.00
C GLN A 174 -8.61 41.49 -7.29
N SER A 175 -8.52 40.62 -8.30
CA SER A 175 -7.87 40.91 -9.58
C SER A 175 -8.79 41.70 -10.52
N PRO A 176 -8.27 42.65 -11.30
CA PRO A 176 -9.04 43.35 -12.34
C PRO A 176 -9.49 42.41 -13.48
N GLU A 177 -8.84 41.26 -13.63
CA GLU A 177 -9.17 40.23 -14.65
C GLU A 177 -10.20 39.21 -14.15
N PHE A 178 -10.77 39.40 -12.95
CA PHE A 178 -11.71 38.46 -12.35
C PHE A 178 -12.91 38.20 -13.26
N SER A 179 -13.19 36.92 -13.52
CA SER A 179 -14.33 36.49 -14.32
C SER A 179 -15.37 35.80 -13.44
N HIS A 180 -16.56 36.41 -13.32
CA HIS A 180 -17.69 35.76 -12.65
C HIS A 180 -18.13 34.46 -13.34
N GLU A 181 -17.87 34.31 -14.64
CA GLU A 181 -18.16 33.10 -15.42
C GLU A 181 -17.23 31.95 -15.03
N LEU A 182 -15.94 32.24 -14.81
CA LEU A 182 -14.93 31.24 -14.43
C LEU A 182 -14.86 30.99 -12.92
N ALA A 183 -15.35 31.93 -12.11
CA ALA A 183 -15.27 31.89 -10.66
C ALA A 183 -15.90 30.63 -10.06
N VAL A 184 -15.18 30.01 -9.13
CA VAL A 184 -15.65 28.81 -8.44
C VAL A 184 -16.23 29.19 -7.08
N TYR A 185 -17.56 29.20 -6.97
CA TYR A 185 -18.22 29.51 -5.72
C TYR A 185 -18.46 28.28 -4.84
N ARG A 186 -18.24 28.45 -3.54
CA ARG A 186 -18.69 27.56 -2.47
C ARG A 186 -19.47 28.35 -1.43
N LYS A 187 -20.38 27.68 -0.73
CA LYS A 187 -21.10 28.27 0.40
C LYS A 187 -20.40 27.90 1.69
N ASP A 188 -20.06 28.88 2.51
CA ASP A 188 -19.60 28.64 3.87
C ASP A 188 -20.76 28.19 4.79
N LYS A 189 -20.47 27.98 6.08
CA LYS A 189 -21.48 27.57 7.08
C LYS A 189 -22.64 28.57 7.24
N SER A 190 -22.44 29.84 6.90
CA SER A 190 -23.44 30.91 6.96
C SER A 190 -24.23 31.07 5.65
N GLY A 191 -23.90 30.28 4.63
CA GLY A 191 -24.49 30.37 3.29
C GLY A 191 -23.85 31.45 2.41
N ARG A 192 -22.82 32.15 2.89
CA ARG A 192 -22.11 33.17 2.11
C ARG A 192 -21.29 32.51 1.00
N ARG A 193 -21.33 33.11 -0.19
CA ARG A 193 -20.51 32.68 -1.32
C ARG A 193 -19.05 33.08 -1.09
N ILE A 194 -18.16 32.11 -1.20
CA ILE A 194 -16.71 32.30 -1.20
C ILE A 194 -16.13 31.74 -2.49
N THR A 195 -15.15 32.45 -3.04
CA THR A 195 -14.43 32.02 -4.24
C THR A 195 -13.37 30.98 -3.89
N ARG A 196 -13.07 30.13 -4.86
CA ARG A 196 -12.07 29.07 -4.80
C ARG A 196 -11.23 29.13 -6.06
N ASP A 197 -9.98 28.74 -5.91
CA ASP A 197 -8.94 28.75 -6.94
C ASP A 197 -8.11 27.46 -6.85
N ASN A 198 -7.00 27.41 -7.60
CA ASN A 198 -6.09 26.27 -7.65
C ASN A 198 -5.51 25.88 -6.29
N ARG A 199 -5.50 26.75 -5.28
CA ARG A 199 -5.03 26.40 -3.92
C ARG A 199 -5.93 25.40 -3.20
N HIS A 200 -7.16 25.24 -3.68
CA HIS A 200 -8.20 24.44 -3.04
C HIS A 200 -8.48 23.12 -3.75
N VAL A 201 -7.78 22.82 -4.84
CA VAL A 201 -8.02 21.60 -5.62
C VAL A 201 -7.26 20.43 -4.99
N ALA A 202 -7.95 19.33 -4.70
CA ALA A 202 -7.30 18.08 -4.34
C ALA A 202 -6.64 17.45 -5.59
N PRO A 203 -5.43 16.87 -5.47
CA PRO A 203 -4.72 16.26 -6.59
C PRO A 203 -5.53 15.15 -7.30
N TYR A 204 -5.54 15.16 -8.63
CA TYR A 204 -6.25 14.19 -9.44
C TYR A 204 -5.48 13.81 -10.71
N ASN A 205 -5.81 12.65 -11.26
CA ASN A 205 -5.46 12.29 -12.63
C ASN A 205 -6.71 12.45 -13.52
N ALA A 206 -6.57 13.17 -14.64
CA ALA A 206 -7.71 13.53 -15.50
C ALA A 206 -8.46 12.31 -16.05
N TYR A 207 -7.70 11.33 -16.56
CA TYR A 207 -8.26 10.09 -17.11
C TYR A 207 -9.07 9.31 -16.07
N LEU A 208 -8.49 9.07 -14.89
CA LEU A 208 -9.17 8.37 -13.80
C LEU A 208 -10.37 9.14 -13.25
N LEU A 209 -10.34 10.47 -13.27
CA LEU A 209 -11.47 11.28 -12.82
C LEU A 209 -12.65 11.14 -13.78
N LYS A 210 -12.42 11.22 -15.09
CA LYS A 210 -13.43 10.99 -16.13
C LYS A 210 -14.01 9.59 -16.08
N LEU A 211 -13.14 8.57 -16.07
CA LEU A 211 -13.55 7.17 -16.12
C LEU A 211 -14.46 6.76 -14.95
N PHE A 212 -14.19 7.29 -13.76
CA PHE A 212 -14.87 6.85 -12.54
C PHE A 212 -15.85 7.86 -11.96
N ASN A 213 -15.85 9.12 -12.41
CA ASN A 213 -16.78 10.17 -11.98
C ASN A 213 -17.04 10.16 -10.46
N CYS A 214 -15.98 10.22 -9.66
CA CYS A 214 -16.06 10.24 -8.21
C CYS A 214 -14.81 10.89 -7.59
N HIS A 215 -14.93 11.31 -6.33
CA HIS A 215 -13.80 11.84 -5.57
C HIS A 215 -12.64 10.82 -5.47
N LYS A 216 -11.49 11.22 -6.01
CA LYS A 216 -10.24 10.46 -6.00
C LYS A 216 -9.07 11.40 -5.82
N ASN A 217 -8.37 11.24 -4.71
CA ASN A 217 -7.08 11.87 -4.52
C ASN A 217 -5.99 10.96 -5.12
N VAL A 218 -5.18 11.50 -6.02
CA VAL A 218 -4.02 10.81 -6.61
C VAL A 218 -2.79 11.60 -6.25
N GLU A 219 -1.91 11.02 -5.44
CA GLU A 219 -0.72 11.70 -4.93
C GLU A 219 0.53 10.92 -5.33
N PHE A 220 1.57 11.65 -5.71
CA PHE A 220 2.92 11.10 -5.77
C PHE A 220 3.49 10.98 -4.36
N VAL A 221 4.29 9.95 -4.07
CA VAL A 221 4.92 9.78 -2.76
C VAL A 221 6.35 9.28 -2.95
N GLY A 222 7.32 10.11 -2.59
CA GLY A 222 8.75 9.82 -2.69
C GLY A 222 9.37 9.13 -1.46
N SER A 223 8.81 9.33 -0.26
CA SER A 223 9.42 8.88 1.02
C SER A 223 8.73 7.74 1.74
N THR A 224 9.33 7.38 2.89
CA THR A 224 8.78 6.52 3.96
C THR A 224 7.39 6.93 4.46
N ARG A 225 6.87 8.12 4.12
CA ARG A 225 5.46 8.47 4.39
C ARG A 225 4.49 7.50 3.69
N ALA A 226 4.82 6.98 2.51
CA ALA A 226 4.01 5.93 1.86
C ALA A 226 3.84 4.71 2.78
N VAL A 227 4.92 4.32 3.45
CA VAL A 227 4.95 3.20 4.40
C VAL A 227 4.10 3.54 5.63
N LYS A 228 4.32 4.69 6.28
CA LYS A 228 3.50 5.14 7.42
C LYS A 228 2.01 5.20 7.06
N TYR A 229 1.69 5.72 5.87
CA TYR A 229 0.33 5.78 5.35
C TYR A 229 -0.27 4.39 5.22
N LEU A 230 0.48 3.44 4.64
CA LEU A 230 0.02 2.07 4.49
C LEU A 230 -0.24 1.41 5.86
N TYR A 231 0.73 1.47 6.78
CA TYR A 231 0.57 0.90 8.12
C TYR A 231 -0.63 1.53 8.84
N LYS A 232 -0.81 2.84 8.70
CA LYS A 232 -1.98 3.52 9.25
C LYS A 232 -3.28 2.86 8.79
N TYR A 233 -3.50 2.60 7.50
CA TYR A 233 -4.81 2.07 7.05
C TYR A 233 -4.92 0.53 7.07
N ILE A 234 -3.80 -0.20 7.11
CA ILE A 234 -3.82 -1.65 7.32
C ILE A 234 -4.10 -1.99 8.79
N TYR A 235 -3.50 -1.24 9.73
CA TYR A 235 -3.57 -1.54 11.16
C TYR A 235 -4.46 -0.60 11.97
N LYS A 236 -5.08 0.40 11.32
CA LYS A 236 -6.21 1.13 11.92
C LYS A 236 -7.33 0.13 12.07
N GLY A 237 -7.51 -0.32 13.31
CA GLY A 237 -8.51 -1.30 13.69
C GLY A 237 -9.93 -0.84 13.34
N HIS A 238 -10.91 -1.62 13.77
CA HIS A 238 -12.30 -1.37 13.44
C HIS A 238 -12.89 -0.23 14.27
N ASP A 239 -13.89 0.44 13.71
CA ASP A 239 -14.67 1.39 14.50
C ASP A 239 -15.40 0.61 15.62
N CYS A 240 -15.16 0.98 16.88
CA CYS A 240 -15.83 0.43 18.05
C CYS A 240 -16.78 1.46 18.67
N ALA A 241 -17.86 0.98 19.27
CA ALA A 241 -18.76 1.75 20.11
C ALA A 241 -18.74 1.15 21.51
N TYR A 242 -18.63 2.01 22.53
CA TYR A 242 -18.79 1.63 23.92
C TYR A 242 -20.25 1.79 24.31
N ILE A 243 -20.88 0.70 24.73
CA ILE A 243 -22.27 0.66 25.21
C ILE A 243 -22.22 0.51 26.72
N LYS A 244 -22.77 1.48 27.45
CA LYS A 244 -22.94 1.38 28.89
C LYS A 244 -24.27 0.71 29.21
N ILE A 245 -24.24 -0.43 29.90
CA ILE A 245 -25.45 -1.03 30.46
C ILE A 245 -25.74 -0.31 31.78
N VAL A 246 -26.91 0.31 31.88
CA VAL A 246 -27.38 0.98 33.10
C VAL A 246 -28.56 0.19 33.63
N GLU A 247 -28.39 -0.52 34.75
CA GLU A 247 -29.52 -1.09 35.48
C GLU A 247 -30.13 -0.04 36.42
N GLU A 248 -31.46 0.03 36.52
CA GLU A 248 -32.17 0.84 37.52
C GLU A 248 -32.11 0.23 38.93
N GLN A 249 -30.92 -0.11 39.44
CA GLN A 249 -30.78 -0.68 40.78
C GLN A 249 -30.38 0.35 41.84
N LYS A 250 -31.12 0.35 42.96
CA LYS A 250 -30.94 1.20 44.17
C LYS A 250 -29.67 0.89 45.00
N ARG A 251 -28.76 0.04 44.54
CA ARG A 251 -27.49 -0.27 45.23
C ARG A 251 -26.33 -0.18 44.25
N ILE A 252 -25.35 0.65 44.60
CA ILE A 252 -24.14 0.87 43.82
C ILE A 252 -23.22 -0.34 44.02
N ASN A 253 -23.14 -1.23 43.02
CA ASN A 253 -22.07 -2.21 42.91
C ASN A 253 -21.20 -1.79 41.72
N TYR A 254 -20.04 -1.19 42.00
CA TYR A 254 -19.20 -0.55 40.98
C TYR A 254 -18.20 -1.57 40.41
N ASN A 255 -18.59 -2.29 39.37
CA ASN A 255 -17.66 -3.09 38.56
C ASN A 255 -17.57 -2.52 37.14
N GLU A 256 -16.58 -1.65 36.90
CA GLU A 256 -16.43 -0.87 35.67
C GLU A 256 -16.33 -1.73 34.38
N PRO A 257 -15.58 -2.86 34.34
CA PRO A 257 -15.53 -3.75 33.17
C PRO A 257 -16.87 -4.42 32.81
N ASP A 258 -17.71 -4.76 33.79
CA ASP A 258 -19.01 -5.41 33.54
C ASP A 258 -20.07 -4.41 33.07
N THR A 259 -19.80 -3.11 33.20
CA THR A 259 -20.76 -2.03 32.89
C THR A 259 -20.69 -1.60 31.42
N TYR A 260 -19.57 -1.88 30.73
CA TYR A 260 -19.32 -1.41 29.37
C TYR A 260 -19.07 -2.58 28.41
N ILE A 261 -19.86 -2.64 27.33
CA ILE A 261 -19.60 -3.52 26.20
C ILE A 261 -18.88 -2.71 25.11
N GLU A 262 -17.67 -3.11 24.76
CA GLU A 262 -17.02 -2.64 23.53
C GLU A 262 -17.51 -3.49 22.36
N GLY A 263 -18.38 -2.90 21.53
CA GLY A 263 -18.92 -3.55 20.35
C GLY A 263 -18.28 -2.99 19.08
N ARG A 264 -17.89 -3.87 18.16
CA ARG A 264 -17.53 -3.45 16.81
C ARG A 264 -18.74 -2.87 16.09
N CYS A 265 -18.61 -1.66 15.57
CA CYS A 265 -19.61 -1.05 14.69
C CYS A 265 -19.41 -1.54 13.25
N ILE A 266 -20.45 -2.11 12.66
CA ILE A 266 -20.47 -2.54 11.25
C ILE A 266 -21.59 -1.79 10.55
N THR A 267 -21.24 -1.00 9.53
CA THR A 267 -22.22 -0.28 8.73
C THR A 267 -22.91 -1.22 7.73
N PRO A 268 -24.15 -0.93 7.26
CA PRO A 268 -24.83 -1.82 6.32
C PRO A 268 -24.03 -2.14 5.04
N PRO A 269 -23.33 -1.17 4.40
CA PRO A 269 -22.46 -1.49 3.27
C PRO A 269 -21.26 -2.38 3.64
N GLU A 270 -20.71 -2.27 4.86
CA GLU A 270 -19.67 -3.18 5.34
C GLU A 270 -20.20 -4.59 5.57
N ALA A 271 -21.40 -4.72 6.15
CA ALA A 271 -22.05 -6.01 6.30
C ALA A 271 -22.27 -6.68 4.93
N CYS A 272 -22.82 -5.96 3.96
CA CYS A 272 -23.01 -6.46 2.59
C CYS A 272 -21.68 -6.83 1.91
N TRP A 273 -20.63 -6.02 2.10
CA TRP A 273 -19.29 -6.30 1.59
C TRP A 273 -18.76 -7.65 2.12
N ARG A 274 -18.86 -7.86 3.44
CA ARG A 274 -18.41 -9.08 4.12
C ARG A 274 -19.24 -10.31 3.77
N LEU A 275 -20.57 -10.19 3.74
CA LEU A 275 -21.48 -11.27 3.37
C LEU A 275 -21.23 -11.76 1.94
N SER A 276 -20.75 -10.88 1.06
CA SER A 276 -20.37 -11.22 -0.31
C SER A 276 -18.99 -11.89 -0.41
N GLY A 277 -18.29 -12.13 0.70
CA GLY A 277 -16.95 -12.72 0.73
C GLY A 277 -15.85 -11.81 0.19
N ASN A 278 -16.10 -10.49 0.11
CA ASN A 278 -15.12 -9.57 -0.44
C ASN A 278 -14.01 -9.26 0.57
N GLU A 279 -12.76 -9.38 0.12
CA GLU A 279 -11.59 -8.98 0.89
C GLU A 279 -11.58 -7.47 1.15
N LEU A 280 -11.18 -7.07 2.37
CA LEU A 280 -10.98 -5.66 2.71
C LEU A 280 -9.55 -5.19 2.42
N GLN A 281 -8.63 -6.11 2.17
CA GLN A 281 -7.26 -5.78 1.83
C GLN A 281 -6.74 -6.77 0.80
N LYS A 282 -5.87 -6.31 -0.09
CA LYS A 282 -5.20 -7.17 -1.05
C LYS A 282 -3.80 -6.67 -1.32
N LYS A 283 -2.89 -7.61 -1.54
CA LYS A 283 -1.51 -7.38 -1.95
C LYS A 283 -1.29 -8.11 -3.26
N SER A 284 -0.54 -7.51 -4.17
CA SER A 284 -0.23 -8.15 -5.46
C SER A 284 0.80 -9.28 -5.33
N HIS A 285 1.53 -9.33 -4.22
CA HIS A 285 2.54 -10.35 -3.92
C HIS A 285 2.25 -11.03 -2.57
N VAL A 286 2.49 -12.33 -2.52
CA VAL A 286 2.63 -13.08 -1.27
C VAL A 286 4.05 -12.89 -0.74
N VAL A 287 4.21 -12.68 0.57
CA VAL A 287 5.53 -12.59 1.19
C VAL A 287 5.81 -13.88 1.95
N GLN A 288 6.76 -14.67 1.48
CA GLN A 288 7.21 -15.87 2.16
C GLN A 288 8.41 -15.55 3.05
N ARG A 289 8.25 -15.77 4.35
CA ARG A 289 9.34 -15.59 5.32
C ARG A 289 10.30 -16.77 5.22
N LEU A 290 11.59 -16.46 5.18
CA LEU A 290 12.67 -17.43 5.06
C LEU A 290 13.47 -17.45 6.36
N ASP A 291 13.76 -18.66 6.84
CA ASP A 291 14.49 -18.89 8.08
C ASP A 291 15.94 -18.45 7.97
N ILE A 292 16.50 -18.07 9.10
CA ILE A 292 17.92 -17.83 9.23
C ILE A 292 18.35 -18.23 10.63
N HIS A 293 19.46 -18.97 10.70
CA HIS A 293 20.04 -19.45 11.95
C HIS A 293 21.53 -19.74 11.72
N LEU A 294 22.30 -19.77 12.81
CA LEU A 294 23.70 -20.19 12.78
C LEU A 294 23.80 -21.73 12.71
N PRO A 295 24.97 -22.28 12.33
CA PRO A 295 25.20 -23.72 12.39
C PRO A 295 24.88 -24.30 13.77
N GLY A 296 24.17 -25.43 13.81
CA GLY A 296 23.79 -26.12 15.05
C GLY A 296 22.71 -25.42 15.89
N HIS A 297 22.20 -24.27 15.44
CA HIS A 297 21.08 -23.59 16.08
C HIS A 297 19.81 -23.90 15.31
N TYR A 298 18.77 -24.40 15.97
CA TYR A 298 17.44 -24.53 15.38
C TYR A 298 16.56 -23.40 15.87
N ARG A 299 15.77 -22.83 14.96
CA ARG A 299 14.75 -21.87 15.35
C ARG A 299 13.59 -22.65 15.97
N MET A 300 13.28 -22.41 17.25
CA MET A 300 11.93 -22.73 17.72
C MET A 300 10.96 -21.79 17.00
N PRO A 301 9.89 -22.29 16.36
CA PRO A 301 8.86 -21.44 15.80
C PRO A 301 8.33 -20.51 16.90
N ASP A 302 8.23 -19.21 16.64
CA ASP A 302 7.54 -18.27 17.54
C ASP A 302 6.06 -18.66 17.62
N ILE A 303 5.68 -19.41 18.66
CA ILE A 303 4.31 -19.91 18.89
C ILE A 303 3.29 -18.76 19.09
N VAL A 304 3.76 -17.54 19.32
CA VAL A 304 2.93 -16.42 19.80
C VAL A 304 2.15 -15.70 18.69
N ASN A 305 2.44 -15.91 17.40
CA ASN A 305 1.82 -15.12 16.33
C ASN A 305 1.40 -15.89 15.06
N VAL A 306 1.11 -17.18 15.20
CA VAL A 306 0.59 -18.03 14.12
C VAL A 306 -0.90 -18.24 14.33
N GLN A 307 -1.73 -17.28 13.93
CA GLN A 307 -3.19 -17.47 13.93
C GLN A 307 -3.72 -18.08 12.62
N GLU A 308 -2.87 -18.58 11.72
CA GLU A 308 -3.34 -19.25 10.48
C GLU A 308 -2.53 -20.45 9.97
N ASP A 309 -1.45 -20.88 10.62
CA ASP A 309 -0.67 -22.08 10.23
C ASP A 309 -0.45 -23.05 11.41
N LEU A 310 -1.51 -23.31 12.19
CA LEU A 310 -1.56 -24.38 13.20
C LEU A 310 -1.69 -25.77 12.54
N ALA A 311 -0.75 -26.10 11.65
CA ALA A 311 -0.57 -27.43 11.10
C ALA A 311 0.87 -27.95 11.24
N ASP A 312 1.76 -27.24 11.95
CA ASP A 312 3.18 -27.59 12.04
C ASP A 312 3.59 -28.17 13.40
N THR A 313 3.43 -29.48 13.51
CA THR A 313 4.11 -30.31 14.51
C THR A 313 5.12 -31.27 13.85
N GLY A 314 5.50 -31.03 12.58
CA GLY A 314 6.28 -31.98 11.75
C GLY A 314 7.47 -31.40 10.97
N ILE A 315 7.84 -30.14 11.16
CA ILE A 315 9.02 -29.55 10.50
C ILE A 315 10.29 -30.22 11.03
N LYS A 316 11.03 -30.92 10.16
CA LYS A 316 12.31 -31.55 10.54
C LYS A 316 13.52 -30.65 10.27
N GLU A 317 13.42 -29.80 9.24
CA GLU A 317 14.52 -28.97 8.74
C GLU A 317 14.02 -27.60 8.28
N SER A 318 14.89 -26.59 8.39
CA SER A 318 14.57 -25.21 8.05
C SER A 318 14.56 -24.97 6.54
N THR A 319 13.91 -23.87 6.12
CA THR A 319 13.97 -23.44 4.72
C THR A 319 15.40 -23.21 4.20
N LEU A 320 16.35 -22.84 5.09
CA LEU A 320 17.76 -22.59 4.76
C LEU A 320 18.55 -23.89 4.56
N GLU A 321 18.34 -24.88 5.43
CA GLU A 321 18.99 -26.19 5.30
C GLU A 321 18.53 -26.91 4.03
N SER A 322 17.23 -26.84 3.73
CA SER A 322 16.71 -27.41 2.49
C SER A 322 17.21 -26.67 1.25
N TYR A 323 17.48 -25.36 1.34
CA TYR A 323 18.13 -24.61 0.25
C TYR A 323 19.53 -25.15 -0.05
N PHE A 324 20.32 -25.42 0.99
CA PHE A 324 21.63 -26.06 0.83
C PHE A 324 21.55 -27.43 0.17
N LYS A 325 20.56 -28.25 0.56
CA LYS A 325 20.32 -29.55 -0.08
C LYS A 325 19.94 -29.41 -1.55
N THR A 326 19.04 -28.47 -1.88
CA THR A 326 18.66 -28.19 -3.27
C THR A 326 19.89 -27.82 -4.12
N ASN A 327 20.77 -26.97 -3.60
CA ASN A 327 22.01 -26.61 -4.28
C ASN A 327 22.99 -27.79 -4.38
N ALA A 328 23.08 -28.65 -3.36
CA ALA A 328 23.91 -29.85 -3.42
C ALA A 328 23.46 -30.81 -4.52
N THR A 329 22.15 -31.05 -4.65
CA THR A 329 21.59 -31.85 -5.75
C THR A 329 21.87 -31.23 -7.11
N LYS A 330 21.80 -29.89 -7.24
CA LYS A 330 22.16 -29.18 -8.46
C LYS A 330 23.64 -29.38 -8.82
N LYS A 331 24.57 -29.26 -7.88
CA LYS A 331 26.01 -29.52 -8.11
C LYS A 331 26.27 -30.97 -8.54
N GLN A 332 25.57 -31.94 -7.95
CA GLN A 332 25.68 -33.35 -8.36
C GLN A 332 25.19 -33.55 -9.81
N LYS A 333 24.07 -32.92 -10.18
CA LYS A 333 23.55 -32.95 -11.55
C LYS A 333 24.52 -32.28 -12.54
N GLU A 334 25.11 -31.15 -12.15
CA GLU A 334 26.10 -30.42 -12.96
C GLU A 334 27.30 -31.30 -13.31
N GLU A 335 27.86 -31.98 -12.30
CA GLU A 335 28.99 -32.89 -12.48
C GLU A 335 28.60 -34.12 -13.31
N ALA A 336 27.43 -34.70 -13.07
CA ALA A 336 26.92 -35.81 -13.88
C ALA A 336 26.72 -35.41 -15.35
N ASN A 337 26.22 -34.21 -15.62
CA ASN A 337 26.07 -33.67 -16.98
C ASN A 337 27.42 -33.44 -17.65
N ARG A 338 28.39 -32.88 -16.93
CA ARG A 338 29.79 -32.71 -17.40
C ARG A 338 30.41 -34.05 -17.80
N LEU A 339 30.28 -35.07 -16.96
CA LEU A 339 30.80 -36.43 -17.24
C LEU A 339 30.08 -37.10 -18.42
N ALA A 340 28.78 -36.84 -18.58
CA ALA A 340 27.98 -37.38 -19.69
C ALA A 340 28.12 -36.59 -21.00
N GLY A 341 28.93 -35.52 -21.04
CA GLY A 341 29.05 -34.64 -22.20
C GLY A 341 27.77 -33.89 -22.56
N LYS A 342 26.86 -33.70 -21.59
CA LYS A 342 25.61 -32.95 -21.78
C LYS A 342 25.84 -31.48 -21.43
N ASP A 343 25.50 -30.61 -22.37
CA ASP A 343 25.54 -29.16 -22.19
C ASP A 343 24.18 -28.64 -21.72
N GLU A 344 23.82 -28.97 -20.47
CA GLU A 344 22.59 -28.48 -19.82
C GLU A 344 22.96 -27.42 -18.78
N GLU A 345 22.49 -26.19 -18.99
CA GLU A 345 22.73 -25.08 -18.07
C GLU A 345 22.00 -25.28 -16.74
N ILE A 346 22.73 -25.20 -15.62
CA ILE A 346 22.17 -25.25 -14.27
C ILE A 346 22.13 -23.85 -13.67
N ILE A 347 20.91 -23.40 -13.38
CA ILE A 347 20.66 -22.07 -12.79
C ILE A 347 20.59 -22.18 -11.27
N TYR A 348 21.43 -21.39 -10.59
CA TYR A 348 21.41 -21.21 -9.14
C TYR A 348 20.69 -19.90 -8.78
N HIS A 349 19.82 -19.97 -7.76
CA HIS A 349 19.04 -18.83 -7.30
C HIS A 349 19.53 -18.38 -5.94
N PHE A 350 19.53 -17.07 -5.68
CA PHE A 350 19.79 -16.60 -4.32
C PHE A 350 18.73 -17.14 -3.37
N TYR A 351 19.08 -17.29 -2.09
CA TYR A 351 18.15 -17.85 -1.11
C TYR A 351 16.83 -17.08 -1.05
N TRP A 352 16.87 -15.75 -1.15
CA TRP A 352 15.66 -14.90 -1.19
C TRP A 352 14.81 -15.05 -2.47
N GLN A 353 15.39 -15.57 -3.56
CA GLN A 353 14.68 -15.87 -4.81
C GLN A 353 14.02 -17.25 -4.78
N MET A 354 14.35 -18.10 -3.81
CA MET A 354 13.78 -19.45 -3.73
C MET A 354 12.25 -19.44 -3.82
N PRO A 355 11.49 -18.58 -3.12
CA PRO A 355 10.03 -18.55 -3.23
C PRO A 355 9.48 -18.15 -4.61
N GLU A 356 10.26 -17.43 -5.44
CA GLU A 356 9.89 -17.03 -6.80
C GLU A 356 9.88 -18.24 -7.75
N HIS A 357 10.81 -19.19 -7.53
CA HIS A 357 11.00 -20.36 -8.40
C HIS A 357 10.51 -21.68 -7.78
N PHE A 358 10.44 -21.77 -6.46
CA PHE A 358 10.13 -22.96 -5.68
C PHE A 358 8.99 -22.70 -4.69
N LYS A 359 8.19 -23.74 -4.44
CA LYS A 359 7.21 -23.81 -3.36
C LYS A 359 7.82 -24.57 -2.20
N TRP A 360 7.73 -23.99 -1.00
CA TRP A 360 8.08 -24.69 0.23
C TRP A 360 6.96 -25.66 0.64
N ILE A 361 7.33 -26.89 0.97
CA ILE A 361 6.43 -27.90 1.54
C ILE A 361 6.91 -28.20 2.96
N GLY A 362 6.36 -27.48 3.95
CA GLY A 362 6.79 -27.57 5.36
C GLY A 362 6.76 -28.99 5.93
N ARG A 363 5.68 -29.75 5.66
CA ARG A 363 5.54 -31.14 6.13
C ARG A 363 6.65 -32.09 5.67
N LYS A 364 7.35 -31.76 4.59
CA LYS A 364 8.45 -32.54 4.04
C LYS A 364 9.80 -31.84 4.15
N SER A 365 9.80 -30.59 4.63
CA SER A 365 10.94 -29.68 4.59
C SER A 365 11.65 -29.66 3.23
N GLU A 366 10.90 -29.51 2.14
CA GLU A 366 11.45 -29.54 0.77
C GLU A 366 11.05 -28.33 -0.07
N TRP A 367 11.96 -27.92 -0.95
CA TRP A 367 11.71 -26.96 -2.03
C TRP A 367 11.35 -27.72 -3.30
N VAL A 368 10.14 -27.49 -3.81
CA VAL A 368 9.66 -28.09 -5.06
C VAL A 368 9.52 -27.01 -6.13
N GLU A 369 10.05 -27.25 -7.32
CA GLU A 369 9.92 -26.31 -8.44
C GLU A 369 8.45 -25.96 -8.71
N ARG A 370 8.20 -24.68 -8.95
CA ARG A 370 6.87 -24.20 -9.30
C ARG A 370 6.57 -24.50 -10.74
N LEU A 371 5.41 -25.14 -10.97
CA LEU A 371 4.86 -25.31 -12.32
C LEU A 371 4.15 -24.05 -12.83
N ARG A 372 3.78 -23.12 -11.94
CA ARG A 372 3.05 -21.90 -12.28
C ARG A 372 3.78 -20.69 -11.72
N GLN A 373 3.96 -19.67 -12.55
CA GLN A 373 4.46 -18.38 -12.11
C GLN A 373 3.41 -17.69 -11.25
N ILE A 374 3.81 -17.28 -10.05
CA ILE A 374 3.01 -16.49 -9.13
C ILE A 374 3.87 -15.38 -8.53
N ASN A 375 3.25 -14.26 -8.19
CA ASN A 375 3.92 -13.13 -7.55
C ASN A 375 4.21 -13.45 -6.08
N VAL A 376 5.42 -13.93 -5.79
CA VAL A 376 5.87 -14.23 -4.42
C VAL A 376 7.21 -13.54 -4.19
N ILE A 377 7.42 -12.98 -3.00
CA ILE A 377 8.68 -12.39 -2.60
C ILE A 377 9.20 -13.18 -1.39
N GLY A 378 10.44 -13.67 -1.47
CA GLY A 378 11.15 -14.20 -0.31
C GLY A 378 11.72 -13.09 0.55
N ARG A 379 11.43 -13.12 1.85
CA ARG A 379 12.03 -12.22 2.84
C ARG A 379 12.71 -13.03 3.93
N ILE A 380 14.05 -12.98 3.94
CA ILE A 380 14.85 -13.50 5.05
C ILE A 380 14.51 -12.70 6.30
N HIS A 381 14.28 -13.40 7.41
CA HIS A 381 13.92 -12.77 8.68
C HIS A 381 14.85 -11.61 9.05
N SER A 382 14.26 -10.54 9.62
CA SER A 382 15.02 -9.39 10.08
C SER A 382 15.89 -9.80 11.26
N VAL A 383 17.14 -9.33 11.26
CA VAL A 383 18.13 -9.61 12.30
C VAL A 383 18.64 -8.28 12.81
N ASN A 384 18.62 -8.10 14.14
CA ASN A 384 19.17 -6.92 14.77
C ASN A 384 20.70 -7.02 14.75
N PHE A 385 21.37 -6.10 14.05
CA PHE A 385 22.82 -6.09 13.90
C PHE A 385 23.56 -5.99 15.24
N VAL A 386 23.06 -5.20 16.19
CA VAL A 386 23.72 -4.98 17.50
C VAL A 386 23.58 -6.22 18.37
N ALA A 387 22.40 -6.84 18.39
CA ALA A 387 22.14 -8.00 19.24
C ALA A 387 22.68 -9.32 18.66
N GLN A 388 22.72 -9.44 17.32
CA GLN A 388 23.06 -10.69 16.62
C GLN A 388 23.97 -10.42 15.40
N PRO A 389 25.21 -9.93 15.61
CA PRO A 389 26.09 -9.48 14.52
C PRO A 389 26.46 -10.62 13.54
N GLU A 390 26.83 -11.80 14.04
CA GLU A 390 27.17 -12.94 13.18
C GLU A 390 25.99 -13.40 12.31
N LEU A 391 24.76 -13.39 12.84
CA LEU A 391 23.56 -13.76 12.09
C LEU A 391 23.21 -12.68 11.04
N TYR A 392 23.51 -11.41 11.34
CA TYR A 392 23.35 -10.32 10.39
C TYR A 392 24.34 -10.46 9.22
N ASP A 393 25.60 -10.78 9.50
CA ASP A 393 26.60 -11.04 8.46
C ASP A 393 26.24 -12.25 7.60
N LEU A 394 25.74 -13.34 8.21
CA LEU A 394 25.17 -14.47 7.46
C LEU A 394 24.01 -14.03 6.56
N ARG A 395 23.09 -13.21 7.09
CA ARG A 395 21.96 -12.68 6.32
C ARG A 395 22.45 -11.95 5.08
N MET A 396 23.45 -11.09 5.23
CA MET A 396 24.07 -10.37 4.12
C MET A 396 24.61 -11.35 3.08
N LEU A 397 25.38 -12.36 3.48
CA LEU A 397 25.92 -13.35 2.55
C LEU A 397 24.83 -14.12 1.81
N LEU A 398 23.71 -14.47 2.46
CA LEU A 398 22.58 -15.15 1.82
C LEU A 398 21.88 -14.30 0.74
N TYR A 399 22.06 -12.98 0.74
CA TYR A 399 21.64 -12.11 -0.36
C TYR A 399 22.60 -12.11 -1.55
N HIS A 400 23.83 -12.60 -1.37
CA HIS A 400 24.94 -12.46 -2.31
C HIS A 400 25.60 -13.77 -2.75
N VAL A 401 25.22 -14.91 -2.16
CA VAL A 401 25.73 -16.24 -2.53
C VAL A 401 24.54 -17.13 -2.92
N ASN A 402 24.50 -17.58 -4.18
CA ASN A 402 23.39 -18.34 -4.76
C ASN A 402 23.64 -19.86 -4.87
N ASP A 403 24.87 -20.32 -4.77
CA ASP A 403 25.25 -21.72 -5.03
C ASP A 403 25.74 -22.47 -3.78
N ALA A 404 25.65 -21.85 -2.60
CA ALA A 404 26.13 -22.46 -1.36
C ALA A 404 25.39 -23.77 -1.06
N THR A 405 26.15 -24.83 -0.74
CA THR A 405 25.60 -26.15 -0.34
C THR A 405 25.74 -26.41 1.15
N SER A 406 26.29 -25.46 1.89
CA SER A 406 26.47 -25.53 3.34
C SER A 406 26.82 -24.15 3.89
N PHE A 407 26.81 -24.01 5.22
CA PHE A 407 27.36 -22.84 5.90
C PHE A 407 28.86 -22.63 5.60
N ASP A 408 29.61 -23.72 5.39
CA ASP A 408 31.03 -23.66 5.08
C ASP A 408 31.29 -23.03 3.71
N ASP A 409 30.42 -23.31 2.74
CA ASP A 409 30.50 -22.70 1.41
C ASP A 409 30.21 -21.20 1.44
N ILE A 410 29.30 -20.76 2.31
CA ILE A 410 29.03 -19.33 2.51
C ILE A 410 30.30 -18.58 2.97
N LEU A 411 31.13 -19.23 3.79
CA LEU A 411 32.40 -18.68 4.29
C LEU A 411 33.51 -18.63 3.23
N LYS A 412 33.36 -19.28 2.08
CA LYS A 412 34.40 -19.31 1.04
C LYS A 412 34.24 -18.18 0.05
N PHE A 413 35.33 -17.49 -0.31
CA PHE A 413 35.37 -16.52 -1.40
C PHE A 413 36.69 -16.64 -2.15
N ASN A 414 36.65 -16.66 -3.50
CA ASN A 414 37.84 -16.86 -4.35
C ASN A 414 38.73 -18.04 -3.91
N GLY A 415 38.12 -19.16 -3.52
CA GLY A 415 38.83 -20.37 -3.08
C GLY A 415 39.37 -20.33 -1.65
N ILE A 416 39.25 -19.19 -0.94
CA ILE A 416 39.73 -19.03 0.45
C ILE A 416 38.55 -19.17 1.40
N ARG A 417 38.69 -20.04 2.40
CA ARG A 417 37.74 -20.17 3.51
C ARG A 417 38.05 -19.16 4.60
N HIS A 418 37.09 -18.29 4.93
CA HIS A 418 37.21 -17.33 6.02
C HIS A 418 36.77 -17.94 7.36
N ALA A 419 37.26 -17.39 8.48
CA ALA A 419 36.95 -17.93 9.81
C ALA A 419 35.54 -17.56 10.30
N THR A 420 35.05 -16.38 9.91
CA THR A 420 33.74 -15.86 10.34
C THR A 420 32.95 -15.28 9.16
N PHE A 421 31.63 -15.14 9.33
CA PHE A 421 30.77 -14.53 8.32
C PHE A 421 31.16 -13.07 8.07
N LYS A 422 31.56 -12.34 9.12
CA LYS A 422 32.11 -10.98 9.00
C LYS A 422 33.30 -10.90 8.04
N GLN A 423 34.27 -11.80 8.20
CA GLN A 423 35.45 -11.84 7.31
C GLN A 423 35.06 -12.16 5.87
N ALA A 424 34.11 -13.09 5.68
CA ALA A 424 33.59 -13.43 4.37
C ALA A 424 32.82 -12.26 3.72
N CYS A 425 32.10 -11.45 4.51
CA CYS A 425 31.47 -10.20 4.06
C CYS A 425 32.52 -9.16 3.65
N LEU A 426 33.55 -8.95 4.48
CA LEU A 426 34.63 -8.00 4.19
C LEU A 426 35.39 -8.37 2.92
N ALA A 427 35.72 -9.65 2.73
CA ALA A 427 36.38 -10.14 1.54
C ALA A 427 35.57 -9.89 0.25
N ARG A 428 34.23 -9.87 0.37
CA ARG A 428 33.29 -9.55 -0.71
C ARG A 428 32.95 -8.07 -0.85
N GLY A 429 33.48 -7.19 0.02
CA GLY A 429 33.14 -5.77 0.06
C GLY A 429 31.70 -5.48 0.51
N LEU A 430 31.12 -6.35 1.33
CA LEU A 430 29.72 -6.26 1.80
C LEU A 430 29.58 -5.66 3.21
N ALA A 431 30.67 -5.55 3.97
CA ALA A 431 30.69 -5.04 5.33
C ALA A 431 31.48 -3.72 5.44
N TYR A 432 31.21 -2.97 6.51
CA TYR A 432 31.98 -1.80 6.89
C TYR A 432 33.40 -2.21 7.30
N ASP A 433 34.41 -1.50 6.82
CA ASP A 433 35.75 -1.61 7.38
C ASP A 433 35.75 -1.14 8.85
N ASN A 434 36.81 -1.45 9.61
CA ASN A 434 36.97 -0.99 10.99
C ASN A 434 37.07 0.54 11.13
N SER A 435 37.03 1.30 10.02
CA SER A 435 36.99 2.78 10.01
C SER A 435 35.58 3.35 9.77
N GLY A 436 34.55 2.49 9.68
CA GLY A 436 33.16 2.92 9.58
C GLY A 436 32.72 3.34 8.18
N SER A 437 33.53 3.11 7.14
CA SER A 437 33.15 3.43 5.75
C SER A 437 32.31 2.29 5.13
N MET A 438 31.17 2.63 4.52
CA MET A 438 30.31 1.67 3.82
C MET A 438 30.90 1.36 2.45
N VAL A 439 31.43 0.15 2.26
CA VAL A 439 31.97 -0.30 0.94
C VAL A 439 30.89 -0.95 0.06
N CYS A 440 29.60 -0.81 0.39
CA CYS A 440 28.51 -1.39 -0.39
C CYS A 440 28.34 -0.62 -1.73
N ARG A 441 28.97 -1.12 -2.80
CA ARG A 441 28.91 -0.54 -4.16
C ARG A 441 27.60 -0.83 -4.91
N ASN A 442 26.65 -1.56 -4.32
CA ASN A 442 25.48 -2.08 -5.03
C ASN A 442 24.17 -1.42 -4.54
N ARG A 443 23.66 -0.41 -5.29
CA ARG A 443 22.45 0.38 -4.96
C ARG A 443 21.17 -0.46 -4.79
N LEU A 444 21.10 -1.66 -5.36
CA LEU A 444 19.97 -2.59 -5.18
C LEU A 444 19.89 -3.16 -3.76
N CYS A 445 21.02 -3.21 -3.05
CA CYS A 445 21.12 -3.80 -1.71
C CYS A 445 20.56 -2.85 -0.64
N GLN A 446 20.87 -1.56 -0.72
CA GLN A 446 20.37 -0.54 0.23
C GLN A 446 18.83 -0.50 0.28
N LYS A 447 18.15 -0.58 -0.87
CA LYS A 447 16.67 -0.53 -0.94
C LYS A 447 15.95 -1.77 -0.37
N ARG A 448 16.63 -2.90 -0.14
CA ARG A 448 16.04 -4.12 0.45
C ARG A 448 16.55 -4.41 1.87
N LEU A 449 17.57 -3.68 2.32
CA LEU A 449 18.14 -3.78 3.66
C LEU A 449 17.60 -2.72 4.63
N GLU A 450 16.96 -1.67 4.11
CA GLU A 450 16.22 -0.74 4.96
C GLU A 450 14.96 -1.41 5.57
N PRO A 451 14.64 -1.13 6.85
CA PRO A 451 13.62 -1.84 7.63
C PRO A 451 12.22 -1.93 7.01
#